data_AF-A0A973MRS6-F1
#
_entry.id   AF-A0A973MRS6-F1
#
_cell.length_a   1.000
_cell.length_b   1.000
_cell.length_c   1.000
_cell.angle_alpha   90.00
_cell.angle_beta   90.00
_cell.angle_gamma   90.00
#
_symmetry.space_group_name_H-M   'P 1'
#
loop_
_entity.id
_entity.type
_entity.pdbx_description
1 polymer ?
#
loop_
_entity_poly.entity_id
_entity_poly.type
_entity_poly.pdbx_seq_one_letter_code
_entity_poly.pdbx_strand_id
1 'polypeptide(L)'
;MRVTSAESTELFVGTTEHPHQVMAVELSHAPGRTVRITVAGPGVLGTTVATTGDDGTVRAEIPVTADLASGAGTHVTVTAEDAGDPAQTGALTVPFTAAEPGWTMFMVSHFHYDPV
;
A
#
# COMPACT_ATOMS: atom_id res chain seq x y z
N MET A 1 -17.91 3.44 -10.20
CA MET A 1 -16.55 3.26 -9.66
C MET A 1 -16.01 1.87 -9.97
N ARG A 2 -14.71 1.77 -10.24
CA ARG A 2 -14.01 0.50 -10.49
C ARG A 2 -12.58 0.60 -9.95
N VAL A 3 -12.15 -0.40 -9.19
CA VAL A 3 -10.73 -0.60 -8.86
C VAL A 3 -10.08 -1.26 -10.08
N THR A 4 -9.10 -0.61 -10.71
CA THR A 4 -8.49 -1.05 -11.97
C THR A 4 -7.24 -1.87 -11.75
N SER A 5 -6.46 -1.54 -10.73
CA SER A 5 -5.25 -2.27 -10.34
C SER A 5 -4.99 -2.11 -8.84
N ALA A 6 -4.30 -3.09 -8.26
CA ALA A 6 -3.80 -3.03 -6.90
C ALA A 6 -2.51 -3.87 -6.84
N GLU A 7 -1.46 -3.30 -6.27
CA GLU A 7 -0.13 -3.90 -6.24
C GLU A 7 0.50 -3.77 -4.84
N SER A 8 1.08 -4.87 -4.34
CA SER A 8 1.91 -4.86 -3.13
C SER A 8 3.30 -4.33 -3.49
N THR A 9 3.64 -3.14 -2.99
CA THR A 9 4.95 -2.52 -3.27
C THR A 9 5.99 -2.92 -2.24
N GLU A 10 7.27 -2.69 -2.53
CA GLU A 10 8.35 -2.77 -1.54
C GLU A 10 8.66 -1.39 -0.91
N LEU A 11 7.65 -0.52 -0.84
CA LEU A 11 7.75 0.80 -0.21
C LEU A 11 7.13 0.75 1.18
N PHE A 12 7.69 1.53 2.09
CA PHE A 12 7.26 1.61 3.49
C PHE A 12 7.13 3.06 3.94
N VAL A 13 6.14 3.32 4.79
CA VAL A 13 5.95 4.59 5.50
C VAL A 13 5.79 4.32 7.00
N GLY A 14 5.84 5.36 7.81
CA GLY A 14 5.76 5.25 9.27
C GLY A 14 7.13 5.38 9.94
N THR A 15 7.29 4.71 11.07
CA THR A 15 8.54 4.75 11.86
C THR A 15 9.37 3.50 11.60
N THR A 16 10.63 3.50 12.02
CA THR A 16 11.49 2.31 11.97
C THR A 16 10.94 1.15 12.81
N GLU A 17 10.28 1.45 13.93
CA GLU A 17 9.70 0.46 14.83
C GLU A 17 8.33 -0.04 14.34
N HIS A 18 7.63 0.78 13.55
CA HIS A 18 6.34 0.48 12.96
C HIS A 18 6.30 0.86 11.48
N PRO A 19 7.02 0.11 10.62
CA PRO A 19 6.97 0.32 9.19
C PRO A 19 5.69 -0.29 8.62
N HIS A 20 4.96 0.49 7.83
CA HIS A 20 3.76 0.05 7.12
C HIS A 20 4.08 -0.06 5.64
N GLN A 21 3.96 -1.28 5.09
CA GLN A 21 4.12 -1.51 3.66
C GLN A 21 3.03 -0.73 2.90
N VAL A 22 3.36 -0.19 1.75
CA VAL A 22 2.41 0.55 0.92
C VAL A 22 1.82 -0.38 -0.13
N MET A 23 0.48 -0.42 -0.22
CA MET A 23 -0.21 -0.88 -1.42
C MET A 23 -0.53 0.30 -2.32
N ALA A 24 -0.19 0.21 -3.60
CA ALA A 24 -0.65 1.18 -4.58
C ALA A 24 -1.93 0.64 -5.25
N VAL A 25 -2.95 1.47 -5.29
CA VAL A 25 -4.26 1.13 -5.85
C VAL A 25 -4.64 2.18 -6.87
N GLU A 26 -5.06 1.74 -8.04
CA GLU A 26 -5.64 2.62 -9.06
C GLU A 26 -7.14 2.35 -9.16
N LEU A 27 -7.90 3.43 -9.27
CA LEU A 27 -9.34 3.36 -9.48
C LEU A 27 -9.81 4.41 -10.47
N SER A 28 -10.93 4.10 -11.11
CA SER A 28 -11.68 5.04 -11.95
C SER A 28 -13.09 5.26 -11.38
N HIS A 29 -13.51 6.52 -11.41
CA HIS A 29 -14.83 6.98 -10.96
C HIS A 29 -15.18 8.32 -11.62
N ALA A 30 -16.29 8.95 -11.23
CA ALA A 30 -16.58 10.32 -11.67
C ALA A 30 -15.51 11.30 -11.13
N PRO A 31 -15.20 12.39 -11.85
CA PRO A 31 -14.25 13.41 -11.41
C PRO A 31 -14.62 14.08 -10.07
N GLY A 32 -13.61 14.45 -9.27
CA GLY A 32 -13.78 15.19 -8.03
C GLY A 32 -14.51 14.45 -6.91
N ARG A 33 -14.63 13.12 -7.00
CA ARG A 33 -15.31 12.29 -6.00
C ARG A 33 -14.34 11.84 -4.93
N THR A 34 -14.72 12.02 -3.68
CA THR A 34 -13.99 11.47 -2.53
C THR A 34 -14.38 10.02 -2.32
N VAL A 35 -13.38 9.15 -2.26
CA VAL A 35 -13.51 7.70 -2.16
C VAL A 35 -12.75 7.22 -0.93
N ARG A 36 -13.42 6.43 -0.09
CA ARG A 36 -12.79 5.66 0.98
C ARG A 36 -12.31 4.34 0.41
N ILE A 37 -11.04 4.03 0.60
CA ILE A 37 -10.41 2.81 0.11
C ILE A 37 -9.98 1.98 1.31
N THR A 38 -10.33 0.70 1.31
CA THR A 38 -9.97 -0.26 2.36
C THR A 38 -9.31 -1.45 1.71
N VAL A 39 -8.18 -1.87 2.27
CA VAL A 39 -7.50 -3.12 1.95
C VAL A 39 -7.72 -4.06 3.13
N ALA A 40 -8.27 -5.25 2.89
CA ALA A 40 -8.47 -6.25 3.93
C ALA A 40 -8.19 -7.66 3.42
N GLY A 41 -7.48 -8.45 4.21
CA GLY A 41 -7.24 -9.87 4.00
C GLY A 41 -6.71 -10.54 5.27
N PRO A 42 -6.46 -11.86 5.26
CA PRO A 42 -5.87 -12.55 6.40
C PRO A 42 -4.54 -11.91 6.81
N GLY A 43 -4.51 -11.33 8.01
CA GLY A 43 -3.32 -10.65 8.55
C GLY A 43 -3.01 -9.30 7.90
N VAL A 44 -3.82 -8.77 6.97
CA VAL A 44 -3.54 -7.51 6.27
C VAL A 44 -4.72 -6.55 6.41
N LEU A 45 -4.44 -5.31 6.81
CA LEU A 45 -5.43 -4.25 6.94
C LEU A 45 -4.83 -2.88 6.60
N GLY A 46 -5.56 -2.07 5.85
CA GLY A 46 -5.21 -0.66 5.63
C GLY A 46 -6.39 0.13 5.10
N THR A 47 -6.34 1.45 5.28
CA THR A 47 -7.36 2.35 4.74
C THR A 47 -6.77 3.69 4.38
N THR A 48 -7.35 4.34 3.37
CA THR A 48 -7.07 5.72 3.01
C THR A 48 -8.32 6.39 2.45
N VAL A 49 -8.25 7.70 2.28
CA VAL A 49 -9.25 8.47 1.54
C VAL A 49 -8.53 9.22 0.44
N ALA A 50 -9.05 9.14 -0.78
CA ALA A 50 -8.51 9.82 -1.94
C ALA A 50 -9.63 10.52 -2.72
N THR A 51 -9.28 11.54 -3.49
CA THR A 51 -10.22 12.22 -4.38
C THR A 51 -9.80 11.99 -5.82
N THR A 52 -10.74 11.61 -6.68
CA THR A 52 -10.45 11.46 -8.12
C THR A 52 -10.08 12.78 -8.77
N GLY A 53 -9.12 12.73 -9.68
CA GLY A 53 -8.73 13.87 -10.49
C GLY A 53 -9.80 14.26 -11.52
N ASP A 54 -9.50 15.29 -12.31
CA ASP A 54 -10.39 15.81 -13.34
C ASP A 54 -10.72 14.79 -14.45
N ASP A 55 -9.83 13.82 -14.66
CA ASP A 55 -10.01 12.70 -15.59
C ASP A 55 -10.80 11.53 -15.00
N GLY A 56 -11.22 11.63 -13.74
CA GLY A 56 -11.94 10.58 -13.03
C GLY A 56 -11.05 9.44 -12.53
N THR A 57 -9.73 9.58 -12.54
CA THR A 57 -8.81 8.55 -12.03
C THR A 57 -8.13 8.99 -10.73
N VAL A 58 -7.66 8.02 -9.95
CA VAL A 58 -6.73 8.29 -8.84
C VAL A 58 -5.85 7.09 -8.59
N ARG A 59 -4.58 7.37 -8.28
CA ARG A 59 -3.62 6.42 -7.71
C ARG A 59 -3.47 6.73 -6.23
N ALA A 60 -3.92 5.81 -5.38
CA ALA A 60 -3.88 5.93 -3.94
C ALA A 60 -2.82 5.01 -3.35
N GLU A 61 -2.01 5.56 -2.45
CA GLU A 61 -1.04 4.80 -1.65
C GLU A 61 -1.66 4.51 -0.28
N ILE A 62 -1.80 3.23 0.05
CA ILE A 62 -2.42 2.77 1.28
C ILE A 62 -1.36 2.11 2.15
N PRO A 63 -0.98 2.71 3.30
CA PRO A 63 -0.20 2.00 4.30
C PRO A 63 -1.03 0.85 4.87
N VAL A 64 -0.45 -0.35 4.88
CA VAL A 64 -1.06 -1.55 5.45
C VAL A 64 -0.25 -2.05 6.64
N THR A 65 -0.97 -2.52 7.67
CA THR A 65 -0.41 -3.42 8.67
C THR A 65 -0.47 -4.84 8.13
N ALA A 66 0.63 -5.58 8.22
CA ALA A 66 0.72 -6.97 7.80
C ALA A 66 1.31 -7.83 8.93
N ASP A 67 0.54 -8.78 9.43
CA ASP A 67 0.98 -9.83 10.38
C ASP A 67 1.33 -11.10 9.59
N LEU A 68 2.39 -10.99 8.79
CA LEU A 68 2.88 -12.02 7.87
C LEU A 68 4.40 -12.04 7.95
N ALA A 69 5.01 -13.23 7.82
CA ALA A 69 6.45 -13.33 7.66
C ALA A 69 6.88 -12.67 6.33
N SER A 70 8.07 -12.07 6.30
CA SER A 70 8.64 -11.49 5.08
C SER A 70 8.72 -12.53 3.95
N GLY A 71 8.29 -12.14 2.76
CA GLY A 71 8.16 -13.00 1.58
C GLY A 71 6.90 -13.87 1.56
N ALA A 72 6.12 -13.94 2.64
CA ALA A 72 4.87 -14.70 2.65
C ALA A 72 3.78 -14.00 1.82
N GLY A 73 2.95 -14.81 1.16
CA GLY A 73 1.84 -14.35 0.34
C GLY A 73 0.47 -14.59 1.00
N THR A 74 -0.47 -13.70 0.73
CA THR A 74 -1.91 -13.87 1.01
C THR A 74 -2.74 -13.27 -0.13
N HIS A 75 -4.07 -13.30 -0.01
CA HIS A 75 -4.96 -12.53 -0.87
C HIS A 75 -5.61 -11.42 -0.05
N VAL A 76 -5.70 -10.24 -0.66
CA VAL A 76 -6.38 -9.08 -0.08
C VAL A 76 -7.47 -8.60 -1.01
N THR A 77 -8.55 -8.11 -0.45
CA THR A 77 -9.62 -7.44 -1.17
C THR A 77 -9.49 -5.95 -0.94
N VAL A 78 -9.37 -5.21 -2.04
CA VAL A 78 -9.47 -3.75 -2.06
C VAL A 78 -10.93 -3.40 -2.29
N THR A 79 -11.52 -2.64 -1.39
CA THR A 79 -12.87 -2.09 -1.51
C THR A 79 -12.79 -0.58 -1.58
N ALA A 80 -13.45 0.00 -2.58
CA ALA A 80 -13.59 1.43 -2.74
C ALA A 80 -15.08 1.79 -2.56
N GLU A 81 -15.36 2.82 -1.77
CA GLU A 81 -16.70 3.32 -1.47
C GLU A 81 -16.74 4.84 -1.67
N ASP A 82 -17.71 5.32 -2.43
CA ASP A 82 -17.92 6.77 -2.59
C ASP A 82 -18.44 7.37 -1.27
N ALA A 83 -17.76 8.40 -0.77
CA ALA A 83 -18.09 9.00 0.53
C ALA A 83 -19.43 9.75 0.55
N GLY A 84 -19.91 10.22 -0.61
CA GLY A 84 -21.18 10.92 -0.75
C GLY A 84 -22.34 10.04 -1.21
N ASP A 85 -22.06 8.83 -1.70
CA ASP A 85 -23.06 7.84 -2.11
C ASP A 85 -22.54 6.41 -1.87
N PRO A 86 -22.70 5.87 -0.65
CA PRO A 86 -22.16 4.55 -0.28
C PRO A 86 -22.69 3.37 -1.10
N ALA A 87 -23.77 3.55 -1.87
CA ALA A 87 -24.26 2.52 -2.80
C ALA A 87 -23.31 2.34 -3.99
N GLN A 88 -22.48 3.35 -4.29
CA GLN A 88 -21.44 3.26 -5.30
C GLN A 88 -20.18 2.68 -4.68
N THR A 89 -20.00 1.38 -4.92
CA THR A 89 -18.85 0.61 -4.44
C THR A 89 -18.17 -0.14 -5.60
N GLY A 90 -16.88 -0.44 -5.43
CA GLY A 90 -16.11 -1.31 -6.32
C GLY A 90 -15.14 -2.16 -5.51
N ALA A 91 -14.87 -3.38 -5.96
CA ALA A 91 -13.94 -4.26 -5.28
C ALA A 91 -13.04 -5.03 -6.25
N LEU A 92 -11.82 -5.31 -5.82
CA LEU A 92 -10.86 -6.14 -6.55
C LEU A 92 -10.03 -6.96 -5.54
N THR A 93 -9.98 -8.27 -5.73
CA THR A 93 -9.11 -9.15 -4.94
C THR A 93 -7.81 -9.41 -5.71
N VAL A 94 -6.67 -9.21 -5.06
CA VAL A 94 -5.33 -9.38 -5.62
C VAL A 94 -4.44 -10.19 -4.67
N PRO A 95 -3.38 -10.84 -5.19
CA PRO A 95 -2.33 -11.35 -4.31
C PRO A 95 -1.61 -10.20 -3.60
N PHE A 96 -1.19 -10.44 -2.38
CA PHE A 96 -0.34 -9.56 -1.58
C PHE A 96 0.89 -10.33 -1.13
N THR A 97 2.07 -9.75 -1.31
CA THR A 97 3.34 -10.28 -0.79
C THR A 97 3.85 -9.34 0.30
N ALA A 98 4.07 -9.87 1.50
CA ALA A 98 4.68 -9.13 2.59
C ALA A 98 6.15 -8.84 2.27
N ALA A 99 6.50 -7.57 2.10
CA ALA A 99 7.88 -7.15 1.87
C ALA A 99 8.64 -7.01 3.20
N GLU A 100 9.97 -6.91 3.14
CA GLU A 100 10.81 -6.59 4.29
C GLU A 100 11.08 -5.07 4.34
N PRO A 101 10.90 -4.39 5.49
CA PRO A 101 11.11 -2.95 5.63
C PRO A 101 12.60 -2.58 5.59
N GLY A 102 13.17 -2.65 4.37
CA GLY A 102 14.52 -2.23 4.05
C GLY A 102 15.62 -2.89 4.87
N TRP A 103 16.82 -2.33 4.75
CA TRP A 103 18.01 -2.75 5.49
C TRP A 103 18.73 -1.51 6.00
N THR A 104 19.31 -1.60 7.20
CA THR A 104 20.11 -0.48 7.75
C THR A 104 21.52 -0.57 7.19
N MET A 105 21.93 0.46 6.45
CA MET A 105 23.30 0.59 5.96
C MET A 105 24.18 1.28 7.00
N PHE A 106 25.19 0.58 7.51
CA PHE A 106 26.22 1.18 8.36
C PHE A 106 27.44 1.53 7.51
N MET A 107 27.63 2.84 7.22
CA MET A 107 28.86 3.32 6.58
C MET A 107 29.98 3.40 7.61
N VAL A 108 30.83 2.39 7.66
CA VAL A 108 31.99 2.37 8.57
C VAL A 108 33.25 2.72 7.80
N SER A 109 33.69 3.97 7.92
CA SER A 109 34.99 4.40 7.40
C SER A 109 36.11 3.69 8.17
N HIS A 110 37.02 3.05 7.44
CA HIS A 110 38.23 2.46 8.01
C HIS A 110 39.42 2.69 7.07
N PHE A 111 40.62 2.61 7.63
CA PHE A 111 41.88 2.56 6.88
C PHE A 111 42.60 1.27 7.25
N HIS A 112 43.09 0.54 6.26
CA HIS A 112 43.90 -0.65 6.47
C HIS A 112 45.38 -0.25 6.49
N TYR A 113 46.11 -0.58 7.56
CA TYR A 113 47.56 -0.44 7.61
C TYR A 113 48.21 -1.80 7.35
N ASP A 114 49.02 -1.88 6.29
CA ASP A 114 49.85 -3.05 6.06
C ASP A 114 50.96 -3.13 7.13
N PRO A 115 51.22 -4.31 7.73
CA PRO A 115 52.30 -4.48 8.68
C PRO A 115 53.67 -4.39 8.00
N VAL A 116 54.61 -3.71 8.67
CA VAL A 116 56.04 -3.65 8.29
C VAL A 116 56.86 -4.79 8.86
#